data_AF-A0A2V8BQZ6-F1
#
_entry.id   AF-A0A2V8BQZ6-F1
#
_cell.length_a   1.000
_cell.length_b   1.000
_cell.length_c   1.000
_cell.angle_alpha   90.00
_cell.angle_beta   90.00
_cell.angle_gamma   90.00
#
_symmetry.space_group_name_H-M   'P 1'
#
loop_
_entity.id
_entity.type
_entity.pdbx_description
1 polymer ?
#
loop_
_entity_poly.entity_id
_entity_poly.type
_entity_poly.pdbx_seq_one_letter_code
_entity_poly.pdbx_strand_id
1 'polypeptide(L)'
;MSSTDPDLLYVGANYVFRCEIGAAGANGEVAHTCTVISPDLTAQQDKTHPPVGQSYFSYGALFSLGQSPVDANVLWAGADDGPIHVTRDGGKNWTRVDGSL
;
A
#
# COMPACT_ATOMS: atom_id res chain seq x y z
N MET A 1 1.55 -3.43 9.77
CA MET A 1 0.95 -2.70 10.90
C MET A 1 1.66 -1.37 11.06
N SER A 2 0.95 -0.34 11.49
CA SER A 2 1.57 0.95 11.82
C SER A 2 2.55 0.78 12.97
N SER A 3 3.67 1.49 12.89
CA SER A 3 4.73 1.48 13.91
C SER A 3 4.42 2.42 15.07
N THR A 4 3.48 3.36 14.86
CA THR A 4 3.16 4.43 15.81
C THR A 4 1.73 4.37 16.34
N ASP A 5 0.87 3.53 15.76
CA ASP A 5 -0.55 3.43 16.09
C ASP A 5 -1.02 1.96 15.99
N PRO A 6 -1.29 1.27 17.11
CA PRO A 6 -1.67 -0.13 17.09
C PRO A 6 -3.05 -0.39 16.48
N ASP A 7 -3.91 0.63 16.37
CA ASP A 7 -5.25 0.50 15.79
C ASP A 7 -5.25 0.73 14.27
N LEU A 8 -4.06 0.88 13.68
CA LEU A 8 -3.88 1.18 12.27
C LEU A 8 -3.13 0.07 11.52
N LEU A 9 -3.79 -0.48 10.51
CA LEU A 9 -3.21 -1.44 9.59
C LEU A 9 -3.09 -0.84 8.19
N TYR A 10 -1.92 -1.02 7.57
CA TYR A 10 -1.71 -0.76 6.16
C TYR A 10 -1.66 -2.08 5.40
N VAL A 11 -2.42 -2.19 4.31
CA VAL A 11 -2.50 -3.39 3.47
C VAL A 11 -2.15 -3.02 2.03
N GLY A 12 -1.31 -3.83 1.39
CA GLY A 12 -0.94 -3.68 -0.01
C GLY A 12 -1.74 -4.62 -0.92
N ALA A 13 -2.24 -4.08 -2.03
CA ALA A 13 -2.63 -4.79 -3.24
C ALA A 13 -1.92 -4.11 -4.41
N ASN A 14 -2.58 -3.80 -5.53
CA ASN A 14 -2.08 -2.80 -6.47
C ASN A 14 -2.17 -1.35 -5.90
N TYR A 15 -2.96 -1.17 -4.84
CA TYR A 15 -3.10 0.06 -4.05
C TYR A 15 -2.65 -0.14 -2.60
N VAL A 16 -2.46 0.96 -1.88
CA VAL A 16 -2.31 0.99 -0.42
C VAL A 16 -3.66 1.29 0.22
N PHE A 17 -4.09 0.42 1.12
CA PHE A 17 -5.25 0.61 1.97
C PHE A 17 -4.81 1.02 3.36
N ARG A 18 -5.44 2.07 3.90
CA ARG A 18 -5.39 2.46 5.31
C ARG A 18 -6.62 1.92 6.00
N CYS A 19 -6.42 0.96 6.89
CA CYS A 19 -7.48 0.30 7.64
C CYS A 19 -7.44 0.72 9.11
N GLU A 20 -8.49 1.39 9.57
CA GLU A 20 -8.73 1.60 10.99
C GLU A 20 -9.36 0.33 11.53
N ILE A 21 -8.63 -0.36 12.40
CA ILE A 21 -9.04 -1.65 12.93
C ILE A 21 -9.59 -1.59 14.34
N GLY A 22 -9.46 -0.44 15.04
CA GLY A 22 -10.23 -0.04 16.23
C GLY A 22 -10.22 -1.00 17.44
N ALA A 23 -10.28 -0.43 18.63
CA ALA A 23 -10.68 -1.19 19.82
C ALA A 23 -12.19 -1.48 19.79
N ALA A 24 -12.61 -2.63 20.33
CA ALA A 24 -14.02 -3.01 20.41
C ALA A 24 -14.88 -1.91 21.06
N GLY A 25 -16.01 -1.59 20.43
CA GLY A 25 -16.98 -0.64 20.98
C GLY A 25 -17.60 -1.14 22.28
N ALA A 26 -18.42 -0.31 22.94
CA ALA A 26 -19.06 -0.64 24.23
C ALA A 26 -19.94 -1.92 24.20
N ASN A 27 -20.36 -2.37 23.01
CA ASN A 27 -21.10 -3.61 22.77
C ASN A 27 -20.22 -4.81 22.36
N GLY A 28 -18.89 -4.64 22.34
CA GLY A 28 -17.93 -5.67 21.93
C GLY A 28 -17.74 -5.79 20.41
N GLU A 29 -18.40 -4.96 19.59
CA GLU A 29 -18.28 -5.00 18.13
C GLU A 29 -17.08 -4.16 17.69
N VAL A 30 -16.24 -4.72 16.82
CA VAL A 30 -15.11 -4.00 16.23
C VAL A 30 -15.48 -3.61 14.80
N ALA A 31 -15.67 -2.31 14.58
CA ALA A 31 -15.85 -1.80 13.23
C ALA A 31 -14.48 -1.62 12.57
N HIS A 32 -14.29 -2.26 11.41
CA HIS A 32 -13.10 -2.09 10.59
C HIS A 32 -13.45 -1.27 9.35
N THR A 33 -12.75 -0.16 9.12
CA THR A 33 -12.93 0.63 7.90
C THR A 33 -11.63 0.70 7.15
N CYS A 34 -11.66 0.43 5.84
CA CYS A 34 -10.49 0.51 4.97
C CYS A 34 -10.73 1.56 3.88
N THR A 35 -9.75 2.42 3.68
CA THR A 35 -9.77 3.48 2.67
C THR A 35 -8.57 3.34 1.77
N VAL A 36 -8.76 3.53 0.46
CA VAL A 36 -7.66 3.58 -0.49
C VAL A 36 -6.95 4.92 -0.34
N ILE A 37 -5.64 4.89 -0.13
CA ILE A 37 -4.80 6.08 0.07
C ILE A 37 -3.67 6.15 -0.96
N SER A 38 -3.82 5.52 -2.12
CA SER A 38 -2.84 5.62 -3.20
C SER A 38 -3.51 5.48 -4.57
N PRO A 39 -2.88 5.98 -5.64
CA PRO A 39 -3.14 5.47 -6.99
C PRO A 39 -2.61 4.04 -7.12
N ASP A 40 -2.77 3.43 -8.30
CA ASP A 40 -2.13 2.15 -8.61
C ASP A 40 -0.62 2.34 -8.63
N LEU A 41 0.09 1.69 -7.71
CA LEU A 41 1.53 1.86 -7.50
C LEU A 41 2.36 0.81 -8.24
N THR A 42 1.73 0.01 -9.11
CA THR A 42 2.37 -1.04 -9.89
C THR A 42 2.80 -0.53 -11.27
N ALA A 43 3.60 -1.30 -12.00
CA ALA A 43 3.95 -1.01 -13.39
C ALA A 43 2.79 -1.27 -14.36
N GLN A 44 1.89 -2.20 -14.01
CA GLN A 44 0.75 -2.60 -14.83
C GLN A 44 -0.45 -1.64 -14.73
N GLN A 45 -0.24 -0.34 -14.94
CA GLN A 45 -1.34 0.63 -14.91
C GLN A 45 -2.37 0.42 -16.03
N ASP A 46 -2.00 -0.25 -17.13
CA ASP A 46 -2.91 -0.51 -18.26
C ASP A 46 -3.81 -1.75 -18.06
N LYS A 47 -3.63 -2.51 -16.97
CA LYS A 47 -4.39 -3.73 -16.62
C LYS A 47 -4.54 -4.72 -17.78
N THR A 48 -3.65 -4.70 -18.77
CA THR A 48 -3.73 -5.61 -19.90
C THR A 48 -3.28 -6.99 -19.45
N HIS A 49 -4.22 -7.93 -19.44
CA HIS A 49 -3.88 -9.32 -19.17
C HIS A 49 -3.07 -9.88 -20.34
N PRO A 50 -1.96 -10.58 -20.10
CA PRO A 50 -1.25 -11.29 -21.14
C PRO A 50 -2.21 -12.26 -21.84
N PRO A 51 -2.03 -12.50 -23.15
CA PRO A 51 -2.84 -13.46 -23.89
C PRO A 51 -2.87 -14.83 -23.19
N VAL A 52 -4.02 -15.51 -23.30
CA VAL A 52 -4.21 -16.86 -22.75
C VAL A 52 -3.07 -17.77 -23.24
N GLY A 53 -2.36 -18.40 -22.29
CA GLY A 53 -1.23 -19.30 -22.57
C GLY A 53 0.16 -18.70 -22.30
N GLN A 54 0.25 -17.42 -21.90
CA GLN A 54 1.49 -16.80 -21.43
C GLN A 54 1.51 -16.71 -19.90
N SER A 55 2.67 -16.97 -19.28
CA SER A 55 2.85 -16.82 -17.83
C SER A 55 2.97 -15.35 -17.42
N TYR A 56 2.38 -15.02 -16.27
CA TYR A 56 2.65 -13.79 -15.57
C TYR A 56 4.04 -13.86 -14.93
N PHE A 57 4.90 -12.89 -15.23
CA PHE A 57 6.15 -12.69 -14.48
C PHE A 57 5.94 -11.85 -13.21
N SER A 58 4.78 -11.19 -13.08
CA SER A 58 4.38 -10.46 -11.89
C SER A 58 2.86 -10.49 -11.69
N TYR A 59 2.44 -10.34 -10.45
CA TYR A 59 1.04 -10.30 -10.01
C TYR A 59 0.46 -8.88 -10.02
N GLY A 60 1.28 -7.85 -10.22
CA GLY A 60 0.85 -6.46 -10.15
C GLY A 60 0.39 -6.13 -8.72
N ALA A 61 1.23 -6.44 -7.74
CA ALA A 61 0.91 -6.27 -6.33
C ALA A 61 2.09 -5.71 -5.53
N LEU A 62 1.77 -4.91 -4.51
CA LEU A 62 2.73 -4.42 -3.55
C LEU A 62 3.16 -5.57 -2.63
N PHE A 63 4.39 -6.03 -2.81
CA PHE A 63 4.99 -7.10 -2.00
C PHE A 63 5.62 -6.56 -0.71
N SER A 64 5.94 -5.28 -0.69
CA SER A 64 6.50 -4.61 0.48
C SER A 64 5.77 -3.31 0.74
N LEU A 65 5.48 -3.08 2.02
CA LEU A 65 4.84 -1.87 2.51
C LEU A 65 5.32 -1.61 3.94
N GLY A 66 5.85 -0.42 4.18
CA GLY A 66 6.39 -0.05 5.48
C GLY A 66 6.18 1.41 5.80
N GLN A 67 5.71 1.69 7.02
CA GLN A 67 5.70 3.04 7.58
C GLN A 67 7.06 3.32 8.21
N SER A 68 7.53 4.57 8.11
CA SER A 68 8.72 5.02 8.83
C SER A 68 8.51 4.97 10.35
N PRO A 69 9.49 4.46 11.12
CA PRO A 69 9.40 4.41 12.59
C PRO A 69 9.61 5.79 13.25
N VAL A 70 10.04 6.80 12.49
CA VAL A 70 10.34 8.15 13.03
C VAL A 70 9.40 9.24 12.48
N ASP A 71 8.61 8.93 11.46
CA ASP A 71 7.58 9.83 10.92
C ASP A 71 6.40 9.03 10.37
N ALA A 72 5.26 9.08 11.07
CA ALA A 72 4.07 8.34 10.73
C ALA A 72 3.47 8.69 9.35
N ASN A 73 3.82 9.86 8.79
CA ASN A 73 3.34 10.29 7.47
C ASN A 73 4.17 9.72 6.33
N VAL A 74 5.31 9.10 6.62
CA VAL A 74 6.18 8.52 5.61
C VAL A 74 5.87 7.04 5.43
N LEU A 75 5.49 6.65 4.23
CA LEU A 75 5.29 5.25 3.85
C LEU A 75 6.05 4.94 2.57
N TRP A 76 6.59 3.72 2.52
CA TRP A 76 7.26 3.14 1.36
C TRP A 76 6.49 1.94 0.88
N ALA A 77 6.33 1.82 -0.43
CA ALA A 77 5.69 0.68 -1.06
C ALA A 77 6.52 0.21 -2.26
N GLY A 78 6.73 -1.10 -2.36
CA GLY A 78 7.47 -1.73 -3.46
C GLY A 78 6.61 -2.82 -4.11
N ALA A 79 6.42 -2.69 -5.42
CA ALA A 79 5.67 -3.63 -6.23
C ALA A 79 6.57 -4.75 -6.78
N ASP A 80 6.00 -5.94 -6.97
CA ASP A 80 6.69 -7.10 -7.53
C ASP A 80 7.06 -6.94 -9.02
N ASP A 81 6.43 -5.98 -9.68
CA ASP A 81 6.72 -5.58 -11.06
C ASP A 81 7.69 -4.39 -11.19
N GLY A 82 8.30 -3.97 -10.07
CA GLY A 82 9.50 -3.14 -10.05
C GLY A 82 9.39 -1.74 -9.42
N PRO A 83 8.30 -0.97 -9.56
CA PRO A 83 8.23 0.38 -9.00
C PRO A 83 8.36 0.41 -7.47
N ILE A 84 9.12 1.40 -7.00
CA ILE A 84 9.21 1.77 -5.59
C ILE A 84 8.65 3.18 -5.46
N HIS A 85 7.75 3.38 -4.51
CA HIS A 85 7.12 4.66 -4.24
C HIS A 85 7.26 5.04 -2.78
N VAL A 86 7.33 6.35 -2.54
CA VAL A 86 7.30 6.95 -1.20
C VAL A 86 6.22 8.02 -1.13
N THR A 87 5.46 8.03 -0.05
CA THR A 87 4.67 9.18 0.38
C THR A 87 5.32 9.78 1.62
N ARG A 88 5.20 11.10 1.78
CA ARG A 88 5.66 11.84 2.97
C ARG A 88 4.54 12.64 3.63
N ASP A 89 3.30 12.41 3.21
CA ASP A 89 2.11 13.16 3.63
C ASP A 89 0.92 12.24 3.97
N GLY A 90 1.23 11.02 4.41
CA GLY A 90 0.23 10.04 4.87
C GLY A 90 -0.56 9.38 3.74
N GLY A 91 -0.01 9.36 2.52
CA GLY A 91 -0.63 8.76 1.34
C GLY A 91 -1.39 9.75 0.45
N LYS A 92 -1.33 11.06 0.71
CA LYS A 92 -2.01 12.03 -0.17
C LYS A 92 -1.31 12.15 -1.51
N ASN A 93 0.02 12.15 -1.51
CA ASN A 93 0.85 12.16 -2.70
C ASN A 93 1.91 11.06 -2.63
N TRP A 94 2.14 10.40 -3.76
CA TRP A 94 3.13 9.34 -3.92
C TRP A 94 4.13 9.73 -4.99
N THR A 95 5.41 9.66 -4.65
CA THR A 95 6.53 9.92 -5.55
C THR A 95 7.20 8.61 -5.88
N ARG A 96 7.34 8.31 -7.18
CA ARG A 96 8.15 7.19 -7.64
C ARG A 96 9.62 7.50 -7.39
N VAL A 97 10.36 6.53 -6.87
CA VAL A 97 11.81 6.61 -6.70
C VAL A 97 12.44 5.84 -7.84
N ASP A 98 12.95 6.56 -8.83
CA ASP A 98 13.78 6.03 -9.90
C ASP A 98 15.24 5.97 -9.46
N GLY A 99 15.96 4.95 -9.94
CA GLY A 99 17.33 4.64 -9.50
C GLY A 99 18.41 5.64 -9.96
N SER A 100 18.05 6.82 -10.48
CA SER A 100 19.01 7.89 -10.75
C SER A 100 19.14 8.78 -9.52
N LEU A 101 20.09 8.43 -8.65
CA LEU A 101 20.70 9.35 -7.70
C LEU A 101 21.76 10.22 -8.40
#